data_AF-A0A0T6ZLC4-F1
#
_entry.id   AF-A0A0T6ZLC4-F1
#
_cell.length_a   1.000
_cell.length_b   1.000
_cell.length_c   1.000
_cell.angle_alpha   90.00
_cell.angle_beta   90.00
_cell.angle_gamma   90.00
#
_symmetry.space_group_name_H-M   'P 1'
#
loop_
_entity.id
_entity.type
_entity.pdbx_description
1 polymer ?
#
loop_
_entity_poly.entity_id
_entity_poly.type
_entity_poly.pdbx_seq_one_letter_code
_entity_poly.pdbx_strand_id
1 'polypeptide(L)'
;MEQRHYFHVVVWTAQSGDEPIFLFGDLSEKQLKRQFLNPYHTGGNIFAQQKVLKATELTAVRIIETPNVKDEALKAVQERSLWRIEEFRRQRKWASMTSAGYGWDDDDIAYAGKDVTTSYVNGRPGSPSLLSQITHNHWVRVVGAGLVLLLLLGWLNV
;
A
#
# COMPACT_ATOMS: atom_id res chain seq x y z
N MET A 1 10.57 11.58 15.64
CA MET A 1 11.31 11.03 14.49
C MET A 1 10.48 11.37 13.27
N GLU A 2 10.98 12.25 12.42
CA GLU A 2 10.33 12.63 11.17
C GLU A 2 10.33 11.42 10.23
N GLN A 3 9.15 10.95 9.83
CA GLN A 3 9.04 9.87 8.86
C GLN A 3 9.37 10.46 7.49
N ARG A 4 10.34 9.90 6.78
CA ARG A 4 10.74 10.36 5.44
C ARG A 4 9.72 9.99 4.35
N HIS A 5 8.89 9.00 4.62
CA HIS A 5 7.94 8.42 3.67
C HIS A 5 6.68 8.00 4.43
N TYR A 6 5.53 8.39 3.89
CA TYR A 6 4.20 8.04 4.36
C TYR A 6 3.53 7.11 3.36
N PHE A 7 2.85 6.09 3.87
CA PHE A 7 2.11 5.14 3.07
C PHE A 7 0.61 5.31 3.27
N HIS A 8 -0.10 5.36 2.15
CA HIS A 8 -1.55 5.48 2.08
C HIS A 8 -2.11 4.27 1.35
N VAL A 9 -3.23 3.75 1.84
CA VAL A 9 -3.83 2.53 1.31
C VAL A 9 -5.25 2.84 0.84
N VAL A 10 -5.49 2.59 -0.43
CA VAL A 10 -6.79 2.65 -1.08
C VAL A 10 -7.16 1.24 -1.54
N VAL A 11 -8.39 0.82 -1.31
CA VAL A 11 -8.85 -0.54 -1.63
C VAL A 11 -10.17 -0.50 -2.39
N TRP A 12 -10.44 -1.57 -3.12
CA TRP A 12 -11.74 -1.83 -3.73
C TRP A 12 -12.28 -3.13 -3.17
N THR A 13 -13.60 -3.18 -3.00
CA THR A 13 -14.30 -4.36 -2.52
C THR A 13 -15.32 -4.80 -3.54
N ALA A 14 -15.75 -6.06 -3.47
CA ALA A 14 -16.84 -6.54 -4.33
C ALA A 14 -18.16 -5.75 -4.10
N GLN A 15 -18.34 -5.13 -2.93
CA GLN A 15 -19.53 -4.37 -2.59
C GLN A 15 -19.48 -2.91 -3.07
N SER A 16 -18.28 -2.31 -3.12
CA SER A 16 -18.09 -0.92 -3.57
C SER A 16 -17.98 -0.77 -5.09
N GLY A 17 -17.90 -1.89 -5.83
CA GLY A 17 -17.76 -1.87 -7.28
C GLY A 17 -16.48 -1.15 -7.69
N ASP A 18 -16.62 -0.11 -8.51
CA ASP A 18 -15.50 0.71 -8.99
C ASP A 18 -15.14 1.88 -8.06
N GLU A 19 -15.90 2.08 -6.97
CA GLU A 19 -15.64 3.16 -6.02
C GLU A 19 -14.48 2.77 -5.09
N PRO A 20 -13.38 3.56 -5.09
CA PRO A 20 -12.26 3.36 -4.18
C PRO A 20 -12.65 3.69 -2.74
N ILE A 21 -12.13 2.91 -1.80
CA ILE A 21 -12.26 3.16 -0.37
C ILE A 21 -10.89 3.52 0.16
N PHE A 22 -10.74 4.76 0.64
CA PHE A 22 -9.59 5.15 1.43
C PHE A 22 -9.61 4.40 2.78
N LEU A 23 -8.56 3.64 3.06
CA LEU A 23 -8.52 2.75 4.21
C LEU A 23 -7.56 3.21 5.30
N PHE A 24 -6.37 3.63 4.91
CA PHE A 24 -5.35 4.13 5.84
C PHE A 24 -4.57 5.29 5.22
N GLY A 25 -4.22 6.26 6.06
CA GLY A 25 -3.30 7.35 5.71
C GLY A 25 -2.14 7.43 6.67
N ASP A 26 -1.08 8.10 6.23
CA ASP A 26 0.06 8.51 7.05
C ASP A 26 0.73 7.37 7.82
N LEU A 27 0.74 6.18 7.22
CA LEU A 27 1.38 5.03 7.85
C LEU A 27 2.89 5.09 7.64
N SER A 28 3.66 4.77 8.69
CA SER A 28 5.03 4.28 8.51
C SER A 28 5.04 2.90 7.87
N GLU A 29 6.17 2.48 7.29
CA GLU A 29 6.32 1.13 6.74
C GLU A 29 6.01 0.02 7.77
N LYS A 30 6.42 0.22 9.03
CA LYS A 30 6.12 -0.71 10.12
C LYS A 30 4.61 -0.80 10.40
N GLN A 31 3.93 0.34 10.35
CA GLN A 31 2.48 0.39 10.51
C GLN A 31 1.75 -0.22 9.32
N LEU A 32 2.20 0.06 8.09
CA LEU A 32 1.69 -0.57 6.86
C LEU A 32 1.76 -2.09 6.96
N LYS A 33 2.93 -2.63 7.34
CA LYS A 33 3.14 -4.07 7.54
C LYS A 33 2.15 -4.64 8.55
N ARG A 34 2.07 -4.04 9.74
CA ARG A 34 1.24 -4.57 10.83
C ARG A 34 -0.26 -4.46 10.56
N GLN A 35 -0.72 -3.31 10.05
CA GLN A 35 -2.15 -2.99 9.98
C GLN A 35 -2.80 -3.47 8.68
N PHE A 36 -2.03 -3.54 7.60
CA PHE A 36 -2.57 -3.89 6.29
C PHE A 36 -1.91 -5.13 5.68
N LEU A 37 -0.58 -5.16 5.51
CA LEU A 37 0.05 -6.24 4.74
C LEU A 37 -0.03 -7.60 5.42
N ASN A 38 0.19 -7.67 6.74
CA ASN A 38 0.06 -8.92 7.49
C ASN A 38 -1.35 -9.51 7.37
N PRO A 39 -2.44 -8.79 7.72
CA PRO A 39 -3.79 -9.32 7.53
C PRO A 39 -4.13 -9.57 6.06
N TYR A 40 -3.60 -8.77 5.12
CA TYR A 40 -3.77 -9.01 3.70
C TYR A 40 -3.20 -10.37 3.26
N HIS A 41 -1.95 -10.67 3.63
CA HIS A 41 -1.27 -11.91 3.26
C HIS A 41 -1.83 -13.14 3.97
N THR A 42 -2.34 -12.99 5.20
CA THR A 42 -2.97 -14.11 5.92
C THR A 42 -4.44 -14.31 5.56
N GLY A 43 -5.04 -13.42 4.78
CA GLY A 43 -6.49 -13.44 4.51
C GLY A 43 -7.33 -13.06 5.72
N GLY A 44 -6.73 -12.41 6.72
CA GLY A 44 -7.36 -12.03 7.98
C GLY A 44 -8.23 -10.78 7.89
N ASN A 45 -8.65 -10.30 9.06
CA ASN A 45 -9.43 -9.08 9.20
C ASN A 45 -8.50 -7.85 9.24
N ILE A 46 -8.87 -6.84 8.46
CA ILE A 46 -8.23 -5.54 8.43
C ILE A 46 -9.11 -4.58 9.25
N PHE A 47 -8.53 -3.98 10.28
CA PHE A 47 -9.22 -3.08 11.19
C PHE A 47 -8.86 -1.64 10.84
N ALA A 48 -9.79 -0.94 10.20
CA ALA A 48 -9.60 0.44 9.79
C ALA A 48 -10.63 1.33 10.50
N GLN A 49 -10.17 2.10 11.48
CA GLN A 49 -11.00 2.99 12.30
C GLN A 49 -12.23 2.27 12.89
N GLN A 50 -13.42 2.49 12.31
CA GLN A 50 -14.71 1.92 12.74
C GLN A 50 -15.21 0.78 11.84
N LYS A 51 -14.40 0.36 10.85
CA LYS A 51 -14.77 -0.69 9.89
C LYS A 51 -13.86 -1.90 10.04
N VAL A 52 -14.46 -3.08 9.93
CA VAL A 52 -13.75 -4.35 9.82
C VAL A 52 -13.95 -4.85 8.40
N LEU A 53 -12.86 -4.98 7.65
CA LEU A 53 -12.87 -5.53 6.29
C LEU A 53 -12.19 -6.88 6.28
N LYS A 54 -12.75 -7.87 5.60
CA LYS A 54 -12.02 -9.11 5.35
C LYS A 54 -11.08 -8.91 4.18
N ALA A 55 -9.82 -9.29 4.32
CA ALA A 55 -8.86 -9.20 3.23
C ALA A 55 -9.35 -9.94 1.96
N THR A 56 -10.08 -11.05 2.12
CA THR A 56 -10.65 -11.83 1.02
C THR A 56 -11.76 -11.14 0.24
N GLU A 57 -12.37 -10.08 0.78
CA GLU A 57 -13.40 -9.28 0.10
C GLU A 57 -12.80 -8.17 -0.77
N LEU A 58 -11.48 -7.95 -0.68
CA LEU A 58 -10.77 -6.97 -1.49
C LEU A 58 -10.58 -7.49 -2.92
N THR A 59 -11.02 -6.69 -3.89
CA THR A 59 -10.88 -6.97 -5.33
C THR A 59 -9.62 -6.33 -5.91
N ALA A 60 -9.26 -5.14 -5.43
CA ALA A 60 -8.05 -4.44 -5.79
C ALA A 60 -7.48 -3.66 -4.60
N VAL A 61 -6.20 -3.35 -4.66
CA VAL A 61 -5.47 -2.60 -3.64
C VAL A 61 -4.52 -1.65 -4.35
N ARG A 62 -4.37 -0.46 -3.80
CA ARG A 62 -3.37 0.51 -4.20
C ARG A 62 -2.66 1.07 -2.97
N ILE A 63 -1.34 1.01 -2.96
CA ILE A 63 -0.47 1.53 -1.91
C ILE A 63 0.33 2.68 -2.50
N ILE A 64 0.13 3.87 -1.97
CA ILE A 64 0.79 5.09 -2.43
C ILE A 64 1.82 5.53 -1.39
N GLU A 65 3.03 5.79 -1.86
CA GLU A 65 4.11 6.37 -1.08
C GLU A 65 4.22 7.87 -1.38
N THR A 66 4.22 8.69 -0.33
CA THR A 66 4.39 10.15 -0.41
C THR A 66 5.48 10.63 0.55
N PRO A 67 6.21 11.73 0.22
CA PRO A 67 7.14 12.35 1.17
C PRO A 67 6.42 13.14 2.28
N ASN A 68 5.17 13.53 2.04
CA ASN A 68 4.38 14.38 2.92
C ASN A 68 3.18 13.63 3.49
N VAL A 69 2.61 14.16 4.58
CA VAL A 69 1.35 13.65 5.14
C VAL A 69 0.17 13.85 4.19
N LYS A 70 -0.91 13.11 4.40
CA LYS A 70 -2.09 13.01 3.52
C LYS A 70 -2.59 14.39 3.09
N ASP A 71 -2.85 15.27 4.06
CA ASP A 71 -3.47 16.58 3.79
C ASP A 71 -2.57 17.47 2.91
N GLU A 72 -1.26 17.46 3.16
CA GLU A 72 -0.29 18.19 2.33
C GLU A 72 -0.17 17.57 0.93
N ALA A 73 -0.20 16.24 0.85
CA ALA A 73 -0.13 15.51 -0.40
C ALA A 73 -1.38 15.75 -1.27
N LEU A 74 -2.57 15.75 -0.67
CA LEU A 74 -3.84 16.09 -1.33
C LEU A 74 -3.87 17.55 -1.79
N LYS A 75 -3.40 18.48 -0.96
CA LYS A 75 -3.27 19.89 -1.36
C LYS A 75 -2.38 20.06 -2.60
N ALA A 76 -1.27 19.33 -2.69
CA ALA A 76 -0.43 19.35 -3.89
C ALA A 76 -1.13 18.74 -5.13
N VAL A 77 -2.01 17.75 -4.96
CA VAL A 77 -2.86 17.26 -6.05
C VAL A 77 -3.86 18.34 -6.48
N GLN A 78 -4.50 18.97 -5.51
CA GLN A 78 -5.48 20.04 -5.72
C GLN A 78 -4.89 21.23 -6.48
N GLU A 79 -3.73 21.73 -6.06
CA GLU A 79 -3.05 22.85 -6.72
C GLU A 79 -2.66 22.49 -8.16
N ARG A 80 -2.13 21.28 -8.39
CA ARG A 80 -1.83 20.79 -9.76
C ARG A 80 -3.09 20.67 -10.62
N SER A 81 -4.20 20.25 -10.02
CA SER A 81 -5.48 20.14 -10.72
C SER A 81 -6.01 21.52 -11.10
N LEU A 82 -6.00 22.48 -10.18
CA LEU A 82 -6.42 23.87 -10.42
C LEU A 82 -5.56 24.54 -11.48
N TRP A 83 -4.24 24.36 -11.42
CA TRP A 83 -3.34 24.88 -12.44
C TRP A 83 -3.65 24.31 -13.83
N ARG A 84 -3.94 23.00 -13.92
CA ARG A 84 -4.31 22.36 -15.19
C ARG A 84 -5.65 22.87 -15.73
N ILE A 85 -6.63 23.09 -14.86
CA ILE A 85 -7.92 23.70 -15.21
C ILE A 85 -7.69 25.09 -15.80
N GLU A 86 -6.87 25.90 -15.14
CA GLU A 86 -6.59 27.28 -15.55
C GLU A 86 -5.82 27.33 -16.87
N GLU A 87 -4.82 26.46 -17.05
CA GLU A 87 -4.09 26.35 -18.31
C GLU A 87 -5.01 25.94 -19.47
N PHE A 88 -5.91 24.98 -19.24
CA PHE A 88 -6.90 24.57 -20.23
C PHE A 88 -7.84 25.72 -20.62
N ARG A 89 -8.30 26.51 -19.64
CA ARG A 89 -9.11 27.72 -19.88
C ARG A 89 -8.36 28.77 -20.68
N ARG A 90 -7.07 28.99 -20.41
CA ARG A 90 -6.24 29.94 -21.18
C ARG A 90 -6.03 29.50 -22.62
N GLN A 91 -5.86 28.21 -22.87
CA GLN A 91 -5.64 27.68 -24.22
C GLN A 91 -6.92 27.61 -25.07
N ARG A 92 -8.10 27.67 -24.46
CA ARG A 92 -9.37 27.49 -25.16
C ARG A 92 -10.39 28.60 -24.84
N LYS A 93 -10.83 29.34 -25.86
CA LYS A 93 -11.84 30.44 -25.77
C LYS A 93 -13.26 30.04 -25.32
N TRP A 94 -13.54 28.78 -25.00
CA TRP A 94 -14.89 28.30 -24.64
C TRP A 94 -14.96 27.98 -23.14
N ALA A 95 -15.86 28.67 -22.45
CA ALA A 95 -15.98 28.69 -20.98
C ALA A 95 -16.69 27.46 -20.38
N SER A 96 -17.00 26.41 -21.16
CA SER A 96 -18.00 25.40 -20.75
C SER A 96 -17.49 23.95 -20.62
N MET A 97 -16.18 23.69 -20.62
CA MET A 97 -15.69 22.35 -20.24
C MET A 97 -15.35 22.31 -18.76
N THR A 98 -16.22 21.65 -17.99
CA THR A 98 -15.95 21.25 -16.61
C THR A 98 -14.95 20.10 -16.65
N SER A 99 -13.65 20.38 -16.53
CA SER A 99 -12.69 19.30 -16.29
C SER A 99 -12.81 18.84 -14.83
N ALA A 100 -12.78 17.53 -14.60
CA ALA A 100 -12.79 16.96 -13.26
C ALA A 100 -11.61 17.51 -12.44
N GLY A 101 -11.92 18.07 -11.27
CA GLY A 101 -10.92 18.47 -10.28
C GLY A 101 -10.55 17.29 -9.40
N TYR A 102 -9.30 17.23 -8.95
CA TYR A 102 -8.78 16.19 -8.05
C TYR A 102 -8.13 16.83 -6.82
N GLY A 103 -8.01 16.07 -5.73
CA GLY A 103 -7.37 16.46 -4.47
C GLY A 103 -8.36 16.89 -3.38
N TRP A 104 -9.65 16.59 -3.55
CA TRP A 104 -10.71 16.97 -2.60
C TRP A 104 -11.21 15.79 -1.78
N ASP A 105 -11.21 14.60 -2.38
CA ASP A 105 -11.63 13.38 -1.73
C ASP A 105 -10.41 12.58 -1.23
N ASP A 106 -10.57 11.81 -0.16
CA ASP A 106 -9.47 11.09 0.48
C ASP A 106 -8.83 10.03 -0.46
N ASP A 107 -9.61 9.47 -1.39
CA ASP A 107 -9.16 8.52 -2.39
C ASP A 107 -8.32 9.17 -3.51
N ASP A 108 -8.39 10.50 -3.69
CA ASP A 108 -7.52 11.23 -4.62
C ASP A 108 -6.03 11.15 -4.23
N ILE A 109 -5.73 10.66 -3.02
CA ILE A 109 -4.35 10.33 -2.61
C ILE A 109 -3.70 9.35 -3.58
N ALA A 110 -4.50 8.57 -4.33
CA ALA A 110 -4.09 7.73 -5.45
C ALA A 110 -3.26 8.48 -6.54
N TYR A 111 -3.36 9.81 -6.61
CA TYR A 111 -2.65 10.68 -7.56
C TYR A 111 -1.52 11.51 -6.92
N ALA A 112 -1.32 11.39 -5.61
CA ALA A 112 -0.42 12.27 -4.87
C ALA A 112 1.05 11.84 -4.92
N GLY A 113 1.32 10.54 -5.09
CA GLY A 113 2.67 10.00 -4.97
C GLY A 113 2.95 8.80 -5.86
N LYS A 114 3.94 8.01 -5.43
CA LYS A 114 4.42 6.84 -6.16
C LYS A 114 3.57 5.63 -5.80
N ASP A 115 3.05 4.94 -6.80
CA ASP A 115 2.42 3.63 -6.60
C ASP A 115 3.51 2.59 -6.30
N VAL A 116 3.42 1.98 -5.12
CA VAL A 116 4.35 0.94 -4.64
C VAL A 116 3.65 -0.39 -4.38
N THR A 117 2.43 -0.55 -4.89
CA THR A 117 1.59 -1.73 -4.64
C THR A 117 2.31 -3.02 -4.95
N THR A 118 2.93 -3.14 -6.14
CA THR A 118 3.64 -4.34 -6.59
C THR A 118 4.87 -4.68 -5.74
N SER A 119 5.43 -3.71 -5.02
CA SER A 119 6.55 -3.96 -4.11
C SER A 119 6.11 -4.72 -2.85
N TYR A 120 4.84 -4.64 -2.49
CA TYR A 120 4.29 -5.23 -1.26
C TYR A 120 3.25 -6.32 -1.50
N VAL A 121 2.46 -6.21 -2.57
CA VAL A 121 1.33 -7.07 -2.89
C VAL A 121 1.55 -7.67 -4.28
N ASN A 122 1.81 -8.97 -4.33
CA ASN A 122 2.12 -9.73 -5.57
C ASN A 122 1.16 -10.89 -5.84
N GLY A 123 -0.03 -10.87 -5.23
CA GLY A 123 -0.98 -11.96 -5.36
C GLY A 123 -2.29 -11.65 -4.66
N ARG A 124 -3.22 -12.61 -4.71
CA ARG A 124 -4.53 -12.48 -4.07
C ARG A 124 -4.39 -12.43 -2.53
N PRO A 125 -5.33 -11.79 -1.83
CA PRO A 125 -5.40 -11.86 -0.37
C PRO A 125 -5.37 -13.31 0.11
N GLY A 126 -4.63 -13.58 1.19
CA GLY A 126 -4.47 -14.95 1.73
C GLY A 126 -3.58 -15.88 0.89
N SER A 127 -3.04 -15.43 -0.25
CA SER A 127 -2.07 -16.23 -1.00
C SER A 127 -0.72 -16.16 -0.29
N PRO A 128 -0.11 -17.31 0.06
CA PRO A 128 1.23 -17.31 0.62
C PRO A 128 2.19 -16.70 -0.41
N SER A 129 2.95 -15.70 0.03
CA SER A 129 4.10 -15.21 -0.72
C SER A 129 5.07 -16.37 -0.95
N LEU A 130 5.67 -16.49 -2.14
CA LEU A 130 6.69 -17.51 -2.40
C LEU A 130 7.84 -17.46 -1.37
N LEU A 131 8.14 -16.28 -0.80
CA LEU A 131 9.10 -16.11 0.29
C LEU A 131 8.60 -16.65 1.63
N SER A 132 7.29 -16.57 1.92
CA SER A 132 6.73 -17.16 3.13
C SER A 132 6.69 -18.69 3.04
N GLN A 133 6.52 -19.27 1.84
CA GLN A 133 6.64 -20.72 1.66
C GLN A 133 8.06 -21.23 1.99
N ILE A 134 9.11 -20.49 1.62
CA ILE A 134 10.50 -20.90 1.87
C ILE A 134 10.84 -20.87 3.37
N THR A 135 10.35 -19.88 4.12
CA THR A 135 10.64 -19.72 5.56
C THR A 135 9.74 -20.55 6.49
N HIS A 136 8.58 -21.00 5.99
CA HIS A 136 7.66 -21.88 6.73
C HIS A 136 7.92 -23.36 6.49
N ASN A 137 8.82 -23.71 5.56
CA ASN A 137 9.15 -25.10 5.30
C ASN A 137 10.04 -25.63 6.43
N HIS A 138 9.48 -26.50 7.30
CA HIS A 138 10.18 -27.12 8.43
C HIS A 138 11.55 -27.71 8.02
N TRP A 139 11.62 -28.23 6.80
CA TRP A 139 12.83 -28.78 6.19
C TRP A 139 13.99 -27.77 6.09
N VAL A 140 13.72 -26.50 5.74
CA VAL A 140 14.76 -25.46 5.61
C VAL A 140 15.35 -25.09 6.97
N ARG A 141 14.54 -25.11 8.04
CA ARG A 141 15.01 -24.88 9.42
C ARG A 141 15.89 -26.02 9.92
N VAL A 142 15.50 -27.26 9.64
CA VAL A 142 16.28 -28.44 10.04
C VAL A 142 17.61 -28.50 9.30
N VAL A 143 17.61 -28.28 7.98
CA VAL A 143 18.83 -28.29 7.17
C VAL A 143 19.74 -27.11 7.54
N GLY A 144 19.18 -25.90 7.73
CA GLY A 144 19.94 -24.73 8.16
C GLY A 144 20.59 -24.89 9.54
N ALA A 145 19.86 -25.42 10.53
CA ALA A 145 20.39 -25.68 11.86
C ALA A 145 21.49 -26.76 11.83
N GLY A 146 21.31 -27.82 11.04
CA GLY A 146 22.32 -28.87 10.88
C GLY A 146 23.62 -28.36 10.25
N LEU A 147 23.53 -27.48 9.24
CA LEU A 147 24.69 -26.87 8.58
C LEU A 147 25.48 -25.95 9.52
N VAL A 148 24.79 -25.15 10.34
CA VAL A 148 25.44 -24.31 11.36
C VAL A 148 26.13 -25.17 12.44
N LEU A 149 25.50 -26.27 12.85
CA LEU A 149 26.08 -27.19 13.83
C LEU A 149 27.34 -27.88 13.28
N LEU A 150 27.32 -28.32 12.01
CA LEU A 150 28.47 -28.92 11.34
C LEU A 150 29.62 -27.92 11.15
N LEU A 151 29.31 -26.67 10.82
CA LEU A 151 30.32 -25.61 10.73
C LEU A 151 30.95 -25.31 12.10
N LEU A 152 30.15 -25.25 13.17
CA LEU A 152 30.65 -25.05 14.53
C LEU A 152 31.51 -26.23 15.01
N LEU A 153 31.09 -27.46 14.72
CA LEU A 153 31.86 -28.67 15.04
C LEU A 153 33.17 -28.73 14.25
N GLY A 154 33.15 -28.36 12.98
CA GLY A 154 34.36 -28.27 12.14
C GLY A 154 35.34 -27.19 12.61
N TRP A 155 34.84 -26.08 13.15
CA TRP A 155 35.67 -24.99 13.69
C TRP A 155 36.22 -25.28 15.09
N LEU A 156 35.54 -26.12 15.88
CA LEU A 156 36.01 -26.61 17.19
C LEU A 156 36.99 -27.80 17.07
N ASN A 157 37.05 -28.47 15.92
CA ASN A 157 37.97 -29.59 15.65
C ASN A 157 39.27 -29.17 14.92
N VAL A 158 39.53 -27.86 14.82
CA VAL A 158 40.79 -27.26 14.36
C VAL A 158 41.37 -26.47 15.52
#